data_AF-A0A7C5VUF3-F1
#
_entry.id   AF-A0A7C5VUF3-F1
#
_cell.length_a   1.000
_cell.length_b   1.000
_cell.length_c   1.000
_cell.angle_alpha   90.00
_cell.angle_beta   90.00
_cell.angle_gamma   90.00
#
_symmetry.space_group_name_H-M   'P 1'
#
loop_
_entity.id
_entity.type
_entity.pdbx_description
1 polymer ?
#
loop_
_entity_poly.entity_id
_entity_poly.type
_entity_poly.pdbx_seq_one_letter_code
_entity_poly.pdbx_strand_id
1 'polypeptide(L)' 'MAVARRCAWCGRLIAGVSDARRVSASKKRVERIYGGYICYSCLRRAILRWTIREIAAGSPTGQSNT' A
#
# COMPACT_ATOMS: atom_id res chain seq x y z
N MET A 1 4.73 19.32 15.57
CA MET A 1 3.50 18.61 15.16
C MET A 1 3.87 17.62 14.05
N ALA A 2 3.70 16.31 14.25
CA ALA A 2 3.96 15.33 13.20
C ALA A 2 2.89 15.48 12.11
N VAL A 3 3.29 15.86 10.90
CA VAL A 3 2.37 15.93 9.77
C VAL A 3 1.96 14.50 9.44
N ALA A 4 0.72 14.15 9.77
CA ALA A 4 0.18 12.84 9.52
C ALA A 4 -0.15 12.69 8.02
N ARG A 5 0.49 11.74 7.34
CA ARG A 5 0.21 11.49 5.92
C ARG A 5 -1.17 10.89 5.72
N ARG A 6 -1.87 11.35 4.69
CA ARG A 6 -3.21 10.88 4.32
C ARG A 6 -3.13 9.95 3.12
N CYS A 7 -4.03 8.96 3.09
CA CYS A 7 -4.20 8.04 1.98
C CYS A 7 -4.73 8.79 0.75
N ALA A 8 -4.08 8.63 -0.40
CA ALA A 8 -4.48 9.27 -1.65
C ALA A 8 -5.87 8.83 -2.17
N TRP A 9 -6.39 7.68 -1.73
CA TRP A 9 -7.69 7.16 -2.21
C TRP A 9 -8.86 7.42 -1.28
N CYS A 10 -8.63 7.45 0.04
CA CYS A 10 -9.72 7.56 1.01
C CYS A 10 -9.51 8.65 2.07
N GLY A 11 -8.41 9.41 2.00
CA GLY A 11 -8.12 10.53 2.90
C GLY A 11 -7.77 10.15 4.36
N ARG A 12 -7.88 8.87 4.75
CA ARG A 12 -7.54 8.39 6.10
C ARG A 12 -6.05 8.55 6.42
N LEU A 13 -5.76 8.80 7.69
CA LEU A 13 -4.38 8.86 8.19
C LEU A 13 -3.68 7.51 8.00
N ILE A 14 -2.44 7.54 7.53
CA ILE A 14 -1.60 6.35 7.38
C ILE A 14 -0.80 6.19 8.67
N ALA A 15 -1.04 5.10 9.39
CA ALA A 15 -0.28 4.75 10.59
C ALA A 15 1.16 4.36 10.25
N GLY A 16 2.09 4.61 11.18
CA GLY A 16 3.49 4.22 11.05
C GLY A 16 4.33 5.09 10.10
N VAL A 17 3.78 6.20 9.61
CA VAL A 17 4.52 7.15 8.77
C VAL A 17 4.66 8.46 9.51
N SER A 18 5.90 8.90 9.73
CA SER A 18 6.19 10.22 10.27
C SER A 18 6.76 11.11 9.18
N ASP A 19 6.17 12.28 8.98
CA ASP A 19 6.68 13.28 8.04
C ASP A 19 7.54 14.34 8.76
N ALA A 20 8.12 13.97 9.91
CA ALA A 20 9.01 14.89 10.59
C ALA A 20 10.24 15.16 9.70
N ARG A 21 10.54 16.45 9.47
CA ARG A 21 11.64 16.88 8.58
C ARG A 21 12.99 16.20 8.93
N ARG A 22 13.16 15.82 10.21
CA ARG A 22 14.37 15.20 10.79
C ARG A 22 14.34 13.66 10.95
N VAL A 23 13.40 12.91 10.34
CA VAL A 23 13.51 11.43 10.30
C VAL A 23 14.22 10.92 9.05
N SER A 24 14.94 9.82 9.20
CA SER A 24 15.58 9.08 8.12
C SER A 24 14.56 8.59 7.08
N ALA A 25 15.00 8.40 5.83
CA ALA A 25 14.13 7.99 4.73
C ALA A 25 13.35 6.69 5.02
N SER A 26 13.95 5.75 5.76
CA SER A 26 13.31 4.49 6.17
C SER A 26 12.13 4.72 7.12
N LYS A 27 12.24 5.64 8.09
CA LYS A 27 11.13 5.98 9.02
C LYS A 27 10.02 6.83 8.37
N LYS A 28 10.23 7.30 7.14
CA LYS A 28 9.24 8.01 6.32
C LYS A 28 8.43 7.06 5.43
N ARG A 29 8.72 5.75 5.45
CA ARG A 29 8.05 4.75 4.60
C ARG A 29 7.66 3.55 5.45
N VAL A 30 6.58 2.90 5.06
CA VAL A 30 6.21 1.57 5.59
C VAL A 30 6.79 0.55 4.63
N GLU A 31 7.38 -0.52 5.14
CA GLU A 31 7.95 -1.61 4.34
C GLU A 31 6.86 -2.44 3.67
N ARG A 32 6.28 -1.87 2.60
CA ARG A 32 5.33 -2.51 1.69
C ARG A 32 5.17 -1.68 0.43
N ILE A 33 4.59 -2.30 -0.59
CA ILE A 33 4.19 -1.61 -1.82
C ILE A 33 3.21 -0.47 -1.49
N TYR A 34 3.50 0.70 -2.05
CA TYR A 34 2.77 1.95 -1.79
C TYR A 34 2.69 2.36 -0.30
N GLY A 35 3.67 1.94 0.51
CA GLY A 35 3.83 2.36 1.90
C GLY A 35 4.00 3.89 2.02
N GLY A 36 3.09 4.54 2.75
CA GLY A 36 3.08 5.99 2.91
C GLY A 36 2.34 6.78 1.83
N TYR A 37 1.74 6.11 0.84
CA TYR A 37 0.89 6.73 -0.19
C TYR A 37 -0.57 6.31 -0.08
N ILE A 38 -0.83 5.01 0.09
CA ILE A 38 -2.17 4.46 0.35
C ILE A 38 -2.22 3.73 1.69
N CYS A 39 -3.38 3.72 2.33
CA CYS A 39 -3.60 2.96 3.56
C CYS A 39 -3.71 1.45 3.30
N TYR A 40 -3.48 0.65 4.35
CA TYR A 40 -3.55 -0.81 4.28
C TYR A 40 -4.89 -1.32 3.73
N SER A 41 -6.02 -0.76 4.18
CA SER A 41 -7.35 -1.19 3.74
C SER A 41 -7.58 -0.95 2.24
N CYS A 42 -7.08 0.17 1.70
CA CYS A 42 -7.21 0.47 0.28
C CYS A 42 -6.34 -0.45 -0.57
N LEU A 43 -5.10 -0.68 -0.15
CA LEU A 43 -4.20 -1.63 -0.80
C LEU A 43 -4.81 -3.03 -0.84
N ARG A 44 -5.31 -3.53 0.30
CA ARG A 44 -5.97 -4.85 0.39
C ARG A 44 -7.14 -4.97 -0.59
N ARG A 45 -8.01 -3.94 -0.67
CA ARG A 45 -9.13 -3.92 -1.61
C ARG A 45 -8.67 -3.87 -3.07
N ALA A 46 -7.56 -3.19 -3.37
CA ALA A 46 -6.99 -3.16 -4.72
C ALA A 46 -6.51 -4.54 -5.14
N ILE A 47 -5.70 -5.18 -4.29
CA ILE A 47 -5.15 -6.52 -4.54
C ILE A 47 -6.28 -7.51 -4.75
N LEU A 48 -7.27 -7.56 -3.85
CA LEU A 48 -8.40 -8.48 -3.97
C LEU A 48 -9.18 -8.27 -5.27
N ARG A 49 -9.48 -7.02 -5.64
CA ARG A 49 -10.19 -6.72 -6.89
C ARG A 49 -9.37 -7.11 -8.13
N TRP A 50 -8.06 -6.91 -8.08
CA TRP A 50 -7.17 -7.34 -9.15
C TRP A 50 -7.15 -8.87 -9.25
N THR A 51 -6.94 -9.58 -8.14
CA THR A 51 -6.95 -11.05 -8.11
C THR A 51 -8.26 -11.64 -8.62
N ILE A 52 -9.42 -11.11 -8.22
CA ILE A 52 -10.72 -11.58 -8.72
C ILE A 52 -10.82 -11.39 -10.23
N ARG A 53 -10.32 -10.27 -10.76
CA ARG A 53 -10.32 -10.01 -12.22
C ARG A 53 -9.41 -10.97 -12.96
N GLU A 54 -8.22 -11.24 -12.45
CA GLU A 54 -7.29 -12.20 -13.06
C GLU A 54 -7.89 -13.62 -13.09
N ILE A 55 -8.51 -14.04 -11.97
CA ILE A 55 -9.20 -15.34 -11.90
C ILE A 55 -10.36 -15.39 -12.89
N ALA A 56 -11.19 -14.34 -12.96
CA ALA A 56 -12.30 -14.26 -13.91
C ALA A 56 -11.83 -14.22 -15.38
N ALA A 57 -10.64 -13.67 -15.65
CA ALA A 57 -10.01 -13.65 -16.96
C ALA A 57 -9.38 -14.99 -17.35
N GLY A 58 -9.39 -16.00 -16.47
CA GLY A 58 -8.84 -17.32 -16.75
C GLY A 58 -7.31 -17.38 -16.72
N SER A 59 -6.64 -16.36 -16.19
CA SER A 59 -5.18 -16.35 -16.04
C SER A 59 -4.78 -17.22 -14.85
N PRO A 60 -4.10 -18.38 -15.02
CA PRO A 60 -3.54 -19.10 -13.89
C PRO A 60 -2.42 -18.25 -13.30
N THR A 61 -2.67 -17.65 -12.13
CA THR A 61 -1.63 -16.98 -11.36
C THR A 61 -0.67 -18.04 -10.82
N GLY A 62 0.36 -18.37 -11.61
CA GLY A 62 1.46 -19.23 -11.18
C GLY A 62 1.96 -20.17 -12.27
N GLN A 63 2.87 -19.71 -13.13
CA GLN A 63 3.95 -20.57 -13.62
C GLN A 63 5.18 -20.28 -12.76
N SER A 64 5.37 -21.08 -11.71
CA SER A 64 6.65 -21.21 -11.03
C SER A 64 7.51 -22.17 -11.86
N ASN A 65 8.31 -21.63 -12.78
CA ASN A 65 9.38 -22.42 -13.37
C ASN A 65 10.41 -22.67 -12.27
N THR A 66 10.45 -23.91 -11.78
CA THR A 66 11.53 -24.43 -10.94
C THR A 66 12.35 -25.38 -11.80
#